data_AF-A0A645JB34-F1
#
_entry.id   AF-A0A645JB34-F1
#
_cell.length_a   1.000
_cell.length_b   1.000
_cell.length_c   1.000
_cell.angle_alpha   90.00
_cell.angle_beta   90.00
_cell.angle_gamma   90.00
#
_symmetry.space_group_name_H-M   'P 1'
#
loop_
_entity.id
_entity.type
_entity.pdbx_description
1 polymer ?
#
loop_
_entity_poly.entity_id
_entity_poly.type
_entity_poly.pdbx_seq_one_letter_code
_entity_poly.pdbx_strand_id
1 'polypeptide(L)'
;MALMNASMTVGYLHALRKLKFLHFGSQIKAQFDNDFPPLTGPEGLKETVMMFHTLKRIGWRGVVEFDCHMLRAEGKPGEEAACRKQFIADCVTGLAMAVQLVDRVEIPQEFHSQSAADLASIRQMCALPEPDIRREGR
;
A
#
# COMPACT_ATOMS: atom_id res chain seq x y z
N MET A 1 12.38 -10.26 -10.42
CA MET A 1 13.00 -9.25 -9.53
C MET A 1 12.63 -9.59 -8.09
N ALA A 2 13.43 -10.40 -7.39
CA ALA A 2 13.04 -10.96 -6.09
C ALA A 2 13.49 -10.13 -4.86
N LEU A 3 14.19 -9.01 -5.06
CA LEU A 3 14.84 -8.26 -3.96
C LEU A 3 14.36 -6.80 -3.81
N MET A 4 13.54 -6.29 -4.73
CA MET A 4 13.00 -4.93 -4.63
C MET A 4 11.55 -4.99 -4.17
N ASN A 5 11.22 -4.22 -3.13
CA ASN A 5 9.84 -3.99 -2.71
C ASN A 5 9.15 -2.97 -3.63
N ALA A 6 7.84 -2.79 -3.48
CA ALA A 6 7.06 -1.88 -4.31
C ALA A 6 7.58 -0.43 -4.26
N SER A 7 7.90 0.08 -3.06
CA SER A 7 8.41 1.45 -2.86
C SER A 7 9.74 1.70 -3.59
N MET A 8 10.69 0.76 -3.49
CA MET A 8 11.97 0.85 -4.20
C MET A 8 11.76 0.80 -5.71
N THR A 9 10.82 -0.02 -6.17
CA THR A 9 10.52 -0.19 -7.60
C THR A 9 9.95 1.08 -8.20
N VAL A 10 8.97 1.73 -7.54
CA VAL A 10 8.41 2.99 -8.05
C VAL A 10 9.44 4.13 -8.04
N GLY A 11 10.29 4.20 -7.02
CA GLY A 11 11.38 5.17 -6.95
C GLY A 11 12.39 4.98 -8.10
N TYR A 12 12.78 3.73 -8.38
CA TYR A 12 13.68 3.40 -9.47
C TYR A 12 13.07 3.72 -10.85
N LEU A 13 11.82 3.32 -11.08
CA LEU A 13 11.12 3.61 -12.35
C LEU A 13 10.93 5.11 -12.56
N HIS A 14 10.69 5.88 -11.49
CA HIS A 14 10.64 7.34 -11.56
C HIS A 14 12.00 7.94 -11.96
N ALA A 15 13.10 7.51 -11.34
CA ALA A 15 14.45 7.97 -11.67
C ALA A 15 14.81 7.72 -13.15
N LEU A 16 14.33 6.61 -13.72
CA LEU A 16 14.49 6.28 -15.14
C LEU A 16 13.49 6.98 -16.07
N ARG A 17 12.54 7.77 -15.54
CA ARG A 17 11.41 8.38 -16.28
C ARG A 17 10.50 7.35 -16.98
N LYS A 18 10.45 6.12 -16.44
CA LYS A 18 9.69 4.98 -16.97
C LYS A 18 8.42 4.65 -16.17
N LEU A 19 8.15 5.33 -15.06
CA LEU A 19 6.89 5.17 -14.32
C LEU A 19 5.74 5.90 -15.05
N LYS A 20 4.94 5.16 -15.83
CA LYS A 20 3.83 5.71 -16.63
C LYS A 20 2.47 5.55 -15.96
N PHE A 21 2.16 4.35 -15.50
CA PHE A 21 0.94 3.97 -14.78
C PHE A 21 1.29 2.91 -13.74
N LEU A 22 0.34 2.62 -12.85
CA LEU A 22 0.45 1.61 -11.81
C LEU A 22 -0.75 0.67 -11.89
N HIS A 23 -0.51 -0.60 -12.14
CA HIS A 23 -1.49 -1.64 -11.84
C HIS A 23 -1.51 -1.85 -10.33
N PHE A 24 -2.70 -1.82 -9.75
CA PHE A 24 -2.89 -1.83 -8.31
C PHE A 24 -3.91 -2.89 -7.91
N GLY A 25 -3.47 -3.71 -6.97
CA GLY A 25 -4.16 -4.85 -6.38
C GLY A 25 -3.28 -5.40 -5.27
N SER A 26 -3.65 -6.57 -4.77
CA SER A 26 -3.00 -7.28 -3.68
C SER A 26 -2.44 -8.61 -4.15
N GLN A 27 -1.40 -9.10 -3.47
CA GLN A 27 -0.75 -10.35 -3.84
C GLN A 27 -0.08 -11.04 -2.65
N ILE A 28 -0.12 -12.38 -2.64
CA ILE A 28 0.73 -13.19 -1.77
C ILE A 28 2.09 -13.34 -2.44
N LYS A 29 3.14 -12.90 -1.74
CA LYS A 29 4.50 -13.01 -2.27
C LYS A 29 4.88 -14.47 -2.54
N ALA A 30 5.58 -14.69 -3.65
CA ALA A 30 6.11 -15.99 -4.08
C ALA A 30 5.05 -17.08 -4.29
N GLN A 31 3.84 -16.70 -4.70
CA GLN A 31 2.78 -17.62 -5.14
C GLN A 31 2.30 -17.27 -6.56
N PHE A 32 1.32 -18.04 -7.05
CA PHE A 32 0.63 -17.74 -8.30
C PHE A 32 -0.03 -16.35 -8.24
N ASP A 33 -0.33 -15.77 -9.40
CA ASP A 33 -0.97 -14.46 -9.45
C ASP A 33 -2.39 -14.52 -8.85
N ASN A 34 -2.59 -13.86 -7.70
CA ASN A 34 -3.87 -13.92 -7.00
C ASN A 34 -4.87 -12.87 -7.47
N ASP A 35 -4.39 -11.78 -8.10
CA ASP A 35 -5.21 -10.67 -8.57
C ASP A 35 -6.20 -10.16 -7.50
N PHE A 36 -5.77 -10.13 -6.23
CA PHE A 36 -6.66 -9.74 -5.14
C PHE A 36 -7.00 -8.25 -5.22
N PRO A 37 -8.20 -7.83 -4.78
CA PRO A 37 -8.54 -6.42 -4.69
C PRO A 37 -7.57 -5.66 -3.76
N PRO A 38 -7.42 -4.34 -3.94
CA PRO A 38 -6.65 -3.50 -3.03
C PRO A 38 -7.02 -3.68 -1.55
N LEU A 39 -6.00 -3.73 -0.70
CA LEU A 39 -6.03 -3.97 0.74
C LEU A 39 -6.77 -5.24 1.18
N THR A 40 -6.95 -6.21 0.27
CA THR A 40 -7.69 -7.46 0.51
C THR A 40 -6.74 -8.66 0.46
N GLY A 41 -7.08 -9.74 1.18
CA GLY A 41 -6.22 -10.91 1.28
C GLY A 41 -4.94 -10.63 2.08
N PRO A 42 -3.82 -11.33 1.83
CA PRO A 42 -2.61 -11.22 2.65
C PRO A 42 -1.74 -9.99 2.35
N GLU A 43 -2.33 -8.90 1.86
CA GLU A 43 -1.57 -7.71 1.48
C GLU A 43 -0.80 -7.12 2.66
N GLY A 44 0.43 -6.66 2.38
CA GLY A 44 1.18 -5.87 3.34
C GLY A 44 0.75 -4.41 3.34
N LEU A 45 -0.20 -4.03 4.19
CA LEU A 45 -0.65 -2.63 4.36
C LEU A 45 0.52 -1.63 4.45
N LYS A 46 1.58 -1.98 5.20
CA LYS A 46 2.80 -1.16 5.32
C LYS A 46 3.45 -0.90 3.95
N GLU A 47 3.62 -1.93 3.13
CA GLU A 47 4.29 -1.79 1.83
C GLU A 47 3.47 -0.91 0.89
N THR A 48 2.15 -1.10 0.87
CA THR A 48 1.22 -0.34 0.03
C THR A 48 1.19 1.13 0.39
N VAL A 49 1.02 1.44 1.68
CA VAL A 49 1.05 2.83 2.14
C VAL A 49 2.42 3.47 1.86
N MET A 50 3.53 2.76 2.08
CA MET A 50 4.87 3.32 1.80
C MET A 50 5.14 3.49 0.30
N MET A 51 4.56 2.67 -0.56
CA MET A 51 4.62 2.86 -2.00
C MET A 51 3.92 4.16 -2.39
N PHE A 52 2.67 4.37 -1.92
CA PHE A 52 1.95 5.62 -2.19
C PHE A 52 2.60 6.84 -1.53
N HIS A 53 3.20 6.69 -0.34
CA HIS A 53 4.00 7.74 0.28
C HIS A 53 5.20 8.12 -0.60
N THR A 54 5.89 7.13 -1.19
CA THR A 54 6.97 7.37 -2.14
C THR A 54 6.45 8.10 -3.39
N LEU A 55 5.33 7.66 -3.97
CA LEU A 55 4.69 8.29 -5.14
C LEU A 55 4.32 9.76 -4.86
N LYS A 56 3.76 10.05 -3.67
CA LYS A 56 3.45 11.41 -3.22
C LYS A 56 4.71 12.27 -3.13
N ARG A 57 5.78 11.74 -2.54
CA ARG A 57 7.07 12.47 -2.38
C ARG A 57 7.73 12.82 -3.71
N ILE A 58 7.65 11.94 -4.70
CA ILE A 58 8.19 12.22 -6.04
C ILE A 58 7.24 13.07 -6.90
N GLY A 59 6.10 13.51 -6.35
CA GLY A 59 5.11 14.33 -7.05
C GLY A 59 4.47 13.64 -8.25
N TRP A 60 4.36 12.31 -8.24
CA TRP A 60 3.79 11.56 -9.36
C TRP A 60 2.27 11.78 -9.46
N ARG A 61 1.78 12.04 -10.68
CA ARG A 61 0.37 12.31 -10.99
C ARG A 61 -0.15 11.43 -12.14
N GLY A 62 0.31 10.18 -12.19
CA GLY A 62 -0.09 9.23 -13.23
C GLY A 62 -1.42 8.54 -12.93
N VAL A 63 -1.68 7.46 -13.67
CA VAL A 63 -2.91 6.68 -13.58
C VAL A 63 -2.69 5.43 -12.73
N VAL A 64 -3.64 5.16 -11.83
CA VAL A 64 -3.76 3.90 -11.12
C VAL A 64 -4.86 3.09 -11.78
N GLU A 65 -4.55 1.89 -12.25
CA GLU A 65 -5.49 0.93 -12.83
C GLU A 65 -5.69 -0.24 -11.87
N PHE A 66 -6.95 -0.64 -11.67
CA PHE A 66 -7.27 -1.85 -10.93
C PHE A 66 -7.14 -3.06 -11.86
N ASP A 67 -5.97 -3.67 -11.87
CA ASP A 67 -5.71 -4.95 -12.56
C ASP A 67 -5.84 -6.08 -11.53
N CYS A 68 -7.10 -6.36 -11.19
CA CYS A 68 -7.47 -7.33 -10.17
C CYS A 68 -8.89 -7.85 -10.44
N HIS A 69 -9.32 -8.87 -9.73
CA HIS A 69 -10.67 -9.41 -9.87
C HIS A 69 -11.37 -9.61 -8.53
N MET A 70 -12.71 -9.60 -8.57
CA MET A 70 -13.55 -9.95 -7.42
C MET A 70 -13.21 -11.34 -6.89
N LEU A 71 -13.26 -11.55 -5.58
CA LEU A 71 -13.02 -12.88 -5.02
C LEU A 71 -14.10 -13.84 -5.54
N ARG A 72 -13.68 -15.05 -5.92
CA ARG A 72 -14.62 -16.05 -6.48
C ARG A 72 -15.79 -16.36 -5.53
N ALA A 73 -15.58 -16.24 -4.23
CA ALA A 73 -16.58 -16.49 -3.19
C ALA A 73 -17.61 -15.34 -3.01
N GLU A 74 -17.36 -14.15 -3.55
CA GLU A 74 -18.25 -12.98 -3.44
C GLU A 74 -19.27 -12.91 -4.58
N GLY A 75 -19.10 -13.75 -5.61
CA GLY A 75 -20.03 -13.83 -6.72
C GLY A 75 -21.36 -14.46 -6.33
N LYS A 76 -22.46 -13.79 -6.66
CA LYS A 76 -23.82 -14.29 -6.45
C LYS A 76 -24.55 -14.44 -7.80
N PRO A 77 -24.90 -15.67 -8.21
CA PRO A 77 -25.67 -15.90 -9.43
C PRO A 77 -27.01 -15.14 -9.41
N GLY A 78 -27.35 -14.47 -10.50
CA GLY A 78 -28.54 -13.63 -10.62
C GLY A 78 -28.37 -12.19 -10.12
N GLU A 79 -27.23 -11.84 -9.52
CA GLU A 79 -26.93 -10.49 -9.01
C GLU A 79 -25.58 -9.95 -9.53
N GLU A 80 -25.11 -10.44 -10.68
CA GLU A 80 -23.74 -10.22 -11.18
C GLU A 80 -23.41 -8.74 -11.37
N ALA A 81 -24.38 -7.94 -11.83
CA ALA A 81 -24.19 -6.51 -12.01
C ALA A 81 -24.02 -5.77 -10.68
N ALA A 82 -24.71 -6.19 -9.62
CA ALA A 82 -24.58 -5.60 -8.29
C ALA A 82 -23.23 -5.97 -7.67
N CYS A 83 -22.85 -7.26 -7.74
CA CYS A 83 -21.54 -7.74 -7.27
C CYS A 83 -20.38 -6.97 -7.94
N ARG A 84 -20.42 -6.79 -9.26
CA ARG A 84 -19.37 -6.02 -9.98
C ARG A 84 -19.28 -4.57 -9.55
N LYS A 85 -20.42 -3.90 -9.31
CA LYS A 85 -20.44 -2.51 -8.83
C LYS A 85 -19.86 -2.41 -7.41
N GLN A 86 -20.20 -3.37 -6.54
CA GLN A 86 -19.68 -3.43 -5.19
C GLN A 86 -18.16 -3.64 -5.21
N PHE A 87 -17.67 -4.61 -6.00
CA PHE A 87 -16.23 -4.83 -6.19
C PHE A 87 -15.47 -3.57 -6.62
N ILE A 88 -16.00 -2.80 -7.57
CA ILE A 88 -15.39 -1.52 -8.00
C ILE A 88 -15.38 -0.52 -6.83
N ALA A 89 -16.47 -0.41 -6.08
CA ALA A 89 -16.55 0.47 -4.91
C ALA A 89 -15.54 0.06 -3.83
N ASP A 90 -15.34 -1.23 -3.61
CA ASP A 90 -14.38 -1.76 -2.64
C ASP A 90 -12.93 -1.47 -3.07
N CYS A 91 -12.61 -1.62 -4.37
CA CYS A 91 -11.30 -1.26 -4.91
C CYS A 91 -10.99 0.23 -4.72
N VAL A 92 -11.96 1.10 -5.03
CA VAL A 92 -11.83 2.55 -4.83
C VAL A 92 -11.68 2.87 -3.34
N THR A 93 -12.42 2.18 -2.47
CA THR A 93 -12.32 2.35 -1.02
C THR A 93 -10.93 1.95 -0.51
N GLY A 94 -10.40 0.81 -0.94
CA GLY A 94 -9.05 0.36 -0.58
C GLY A 94 -7.97 1.36 -1.02
N LEU A 95 -8.06 1.86 -2.26
CA LEU A 95 -7.17 2.93 -2.74
C LEU A 95 -7.29 4.20 -1.90
N ALA A 96 -8.52 4.66 -1.63
CA ALA A 96 -8.76 5.86 -0.85
C ALA A 96 -8.20 5.73 0.57
N MET A 97 -8.36 4.57 1.20
CA MET A 97 -7.77 4.28 2.51
C MET A 97 -6.25 4.35 2.48
N ALA A 98 -5.60 3.73 1.48
CA ALA A 98 -4.14 3.78 1.35
C ALA A 98 -3.64 5.23 1.22
N VAL A 99 -4.30 6.05 0.40
CA VAL A 99 -3.97 7.48 0.23
C VAL A 99 -4.20 8.28 1.52
N GLN A 100 -5.33 8.07 2.21
CA GLN A 100 -5.59 8.74 3.49
C GLN A 100 -4.57 8.36 4.58
N LEU A 101 -4.09 7.12 4.60
CA LEU A 101 -3.05 6.69 5.52
C LEU A 101 -1.71 7.35 5.20
N VAL A 102 -1.39 7.58 3.92
CA VAL A 102 -0.20 8.33 3.52
C VAL A 102 -0.21 9.75 4.07
N ASP A 103 -1.38 10.39 4.14
CA ASP A 103 -1.50 11.77 4.67
C ASP A 103 -1.17 11.87 6.16
N ARG A 104 -1.18 10.76 6.89
CA ARG A 104 -0.76 10.71 8.31
C ARG A 104 0.75 10.57 8.48
N VAL A 105 1.46 10.07 7.47
CA VAL A 105 2.89 9.78 7.55
C VAL A 105 3.68 11.02 7.15
N GLU A 106 4.33 11.65 8.12
CA GLU A 106 5.17 12.82 7.92
C GLU A 106 6.55 12.41 7.41
N ILE A 107 7.19 13.32 6.66
CA ILE A 107 8.59 13.14 6.28
C ILE A 107 9.44 13.46 7.51
N PRO A 108 10.24 12.50 7.98
CA PRO A 108 11.08 12.76 9.12
C PRO A 108 12.22 13.70 8.78
N GLN A 109 12.44 14.68 9.65
CA GLN A 109 13.57 15.61 9.49
C GLN A 109 14.88 15.01 10.02
N GLU A 110 14.82 14.24 11.10
CA GLU A 110 16.00 13.62 11.71
C GLU A 110 15.64 12.29 12.36
N PHE A 111 16.44 11.25 12.10
CA PHE A 111 16.36 9.99 12.85
C PHE A 111 17.74 9.39 13.06
N HIS A 112 17.93 8.80 14.25
CA HIS A 112 19.16 8.11 14.63
C HIS A 112 19.40 6.80 13.86
N SER A 113 18.36 6.18 13.29
CA SER A 113 18.49 4.96 12.46
C SER A 113 17.28 4.75 11.53
N GLN A 114 17.46 3.92 10.50
CA GLN A 114 16.37 3.52 9.60
C GLN A 114 15.23 2.80 10.34
N SER A 115 15.56 1.94 11.32
CA SER A 115 14.56 1.25 12.11
C SER A 115 13.70 2.21 12.93
N ALA A 116 14.31 3.25 13.51
CA ALA A 116 13.55 4.30 14.21
C ALA A 116 12.60 5.02 13.24
N ALA A 117 13.05 5.24 12.00
CA ALA A 117 12.24 5.88 10.98
C ALA A 117 11.00 5.09 10.57
N ASP A 118 11.20 3.80 10.32
CA ASP A 118 10.12 2.89 9.96
C ASP A 118 9.09 2.78 11.09
N LEU A 119 9.54 2.64 12.34
CA LEU A 119 8.65 2.51 13.49
C LEU A 119 7.85 3.79 13.76
N ALA A 120 8.48 4.96 13.63
CA ALA A 120 7.79 6.24 13.74
C ALA A 120 6.71 6.40 12.65
N SER A 121 7.04 6.03 11.41
CA SER A 121 6.10 6.09 10.28
C SER A 121 4.90 5.14 10.48
N ILE A 122 5.16 3.92 10.98
CA ILE A 122 4.09 2.96 11.32
C ILE A 122 3.20 3.52 12.42
N ARG A 123 3.78 4.13 13.47
CA ARG A 123 3.00 4.74 14.54
C ARG A 123 2.11 5.86 14.04
N GLN A 124 2.64 6.76 13.21
CA GLN A 124 1.87 7.84 12.58
C GLN A 124 0.72 7.28 11.74
N MET A 125 1.00 6.31 10.87
CA MET A 125 0.01 5.62 10.04
C MET A 125 -1.14 5.04 10.88
N CYS A 126 -0.79 4.34 11.96
CA CYS A 126 -1.73 3.64 12.84
C CYS A 126 -2.29 4.50 13.98
N ALA A 127 -1.94 5.79 14.06
CA ALA A 127 -2.29 6.68 15.17
C ALA A 127 -1.94 6.12 16.57
N LEU A 128 -0.76 5.49 16.69
CA LEU A 128 -0.30 4.88 17.93
C LEU A 128 0.51 5.88 18.79
N PRO A 129 0.36 5.83 20.13
CA PRO A 129 1.18 6.63 21.04
C PRO A 129 2.65 6.18 21.01
N GLU A 130 3.54 6.97 21.63
CA GLU A 130 4.90 6.50 21.95
C GLU A 130 4.82 5.31 22.92
N PRO A 131 5.56 4.21 22.69
CA PRO A 131 5.59 3.09 23.60
C PRO A 131 6.36 3.45 24.88
N ASP A 132 5.79 3.16 26.05
CA ASP A 132 6.51 3.22 27.33
C ASP A 132 7.45 2.01 27.46
N ILE A 133 8.66 2.15 26.90
CA ILE A 133 9.70 1.12 26.99
C ILE A 133 10.61 1.46 28.17
N ARG A 134 10.34 0.85 29.32
CA ARG A 134 11.28 0.86 30.45
C ARG A 134 12.47 -0.02 30.12
N ARG A 135 13.62 0.59 29.86
CA ARG A 135 14.89 -0.13 29.82
C ARG A 135 15.41 -0.17 31.25
N GLU A 136 15.23 -1.30 31.93
CA GLU A 136 15.91 -1.51 33.21
C GLU A 136 17.42 -1.34 32.98
N GLY A 137 18.03 -0.50 33.82
CA GLY A 137 19.40 -0.05 33.66
C GLY A 137 20.39 -1.22 33.63
N ARG A 138 21.42 -1.05 32.80
CA ARG A 138 22.73 -1.64 33.12
C ARG A 138 23.40 -0.77 34.17
#